data_AF-A0A7S3BWJ8-F1
#
_entry.id   AF-A0A7S3BWJ8-F1
#
_cell.length_a   1.000
_cell.length_b   1.000
_cell.length_c   1.000
_cell.angle_alpha   90.00
_cell.angle_beta   90.00
_cell.angle_gamma   90.00
#
_symmetry.space_group_name_H-M   'P 1'
#
loop_
_entity.id
_entity.type
_entity.pdbx_description
1 polymer ?
#
loop_
_entity_poly.entity_id
_entity_poly.type
_entity_poly.pdbx_seq_one_letter_code
_entity_poly.pdbx_strand_id
1 'polypeptide(L)'
;KKSGGGSRCFCQVLRGDSSLFGTAAVAGRQLHERALLLVWPNQDPLEEDDPTKDPWDLECLQDYYSAGGSVVAYVGERTECIDTLPGAPVDAGTTASKRFQVLLHAKYNLVQQISIPNMLFALDDLTIWRRK
;
A
#
# COMPACT_ATOMS: atom_id res chain seq x y z
N LYS A 1 -7.32 11.41 37.13
CA LYS A 1 -6.55 10.73 36.07
C LYS A 1 -6.70 11.54 34.78
N LYS A 2 -5.74 12.39 34.42
CA LYS A 2 -5.72 13.08 33.12
C LYS A 2 -4.93 12.22 32.14
N SER A 3 -5.59 11.79 31.07
CA SER A 3 -5.01 11.07 29.94
C SER A 3 -3.89 11.90 29.32
N GLY A 4 -2.67 11.35 29.30
CA GLY A 4 -1.56 11.94 28.57
C GLY A 4 -1.87 11.93 27.08
N GLY A 5 -2.29 13.08 26.56
CA GLY A 5 -2.42 13.29 25.12
C GLY A 5 -1.03 13.29 24.53
N GLY A 6 -0.60 12.16 23.98
CA GLY A 6 0.61 12.09 23.17
C GLY A 6 0.55 13.18 22.10
N SER A 7 1.61 13.99 22.01
CA SER A 7 1.68 15.05 21.02
C SER A 7 1.56 14.42 19.63
N ARG A 8 0.55 14.83 18.85
CA ARG A 8 0.40 14.37 17.47
C ARG A 8 1.60 14.89 16.68
N CYS A 9 2.43 13.99 16.17
CA CYS A 9 3.47 14.38 15.22
C CYS A 9 2.92 14.22 13.81
N PHE A 10 3.20 15.21 12.96
CA PHE A 10 2.90 15.14 11.54
C PHE A 10 4.22 14.84 10.82
N CYS A 11 4.21 13.86 9.92
CA CYS A 11 5.35 13.59 9.06
C CYS A 11 5.18 14.28 7.70
N GLN A 12 6.29 14.62 7.07
CA GLN A 12 6.28 15.17 5.72
C GLN A 12 5.88 14.07 4.73
N VAL A 13 4.75 14.25 4.05
CA VAL A 13 4.36 13.42 2.90
C VAL A 13 5.06 13.96 1.66
N LEU A 14 5.90 13.15 1.04
CA LEU A 14 6.50 13.44 -0.26
C LEU A 14 5.70 12.72 -1.32
N ARG A 15 5.51 13.34 -2.48
CA ARG A 15 4.94 12.65 -3.64
C ARG A 15 5.85 11.48 -3.99
N GLY A 16 5.31 10.27 -3.93
CA GLY A 16 5.95 9.08 -4.48
C GLY A 16 5.65 9.02 -5.98
N ASP A 17 6.69 9.06 -6.78
CA ASP A 17 6.68 8.56 -8.15
C ASP A 17 7.75 7.46 -8.17
N SER A 18 7.45 6.32 -8.79
CA SER A 18 8.37 5.17 -8.87
C SER A 18 9.71 5.59 -9.47
N SER A 19 9.69 6.55 -10.41
CA SER A 19 10.88 7.16 -11.01
C SER A 19 11.85 7.75 -9.97
N LEU A 20 11.36 8.12 -8.78
CA LEU A 20 12.18 8.71 -7.73
C LEU A 20 13.08 7.68 -7.05
N PHE A 21 12.68 6.41 -6.95
CA PHE A 21 13.43 5.39 -6.22
C PHE A 21 14.76 5.02 -6.89
N GLY A 22 14.84 5.13 -8.21
CA GLY A 22 16.06 4.87 -8.99
C GLY A 22 17.03 6.07 -9.08
N THR A 23 16.62 7.27 -8.66
CA THR A 23 17.48 8.46 -8.75
C THR A 23 18.42 8.56 -7.56
N ALA A 24 19.67 9.00 -7.83
CA ALA A 24 20.67 9.28 -6.79
C ALA A 24 20.16 10.22 -5.67
N ALA A 25 19.17 11.07 -5.98
CA ALA A 25 18.52 11.99 -5.04
C ALA A 25 17.69 11.29 -3.93
N VAL A 26 17.27 10.04 -4.18
CA VAL A 26 16.61 9.17 -3.19
C VAL A 26 17.52 8.03 -2.76
N ALA A 27 18.42 7.52 -3.61
CA ALA A 27 19.42 6.53 -3.22
C ALA A 27 20.37 7.03 -2.10
N GLY A 28 20.58 8.35 -2.01
CA GLY A 28 21.30 8.99 -0.90
C GLY A 28 20.47 9.28 0.35
N ARG A 29 19.13 9.15 0.29
CA ARG A 29 18.26 9.20 1.46
C ARG A 29 18.03 7.77 1.91
N GLN A 30 18.17 7.53 3.19
CA GLN A 30 17.93 6.23 3.80
C GLN A 30 16.45 5.85 3.61
N LEU A 31 16.09 5.17 2.49
CA LEU A 31 14.73 4.67 2.26
C LEU A 31 14.27 3.74 3.39
N HIS A 32 15.21 3.16 4.15
CA HIS A 32 14.94 2.43 5.38
C HIS A 32 14.36 3.30 6.51
N GLU A 33 14.50 4.62 6.47
CA GLU A 33 13.86 5.59 7.38
C GLU A 33 12.50 6.08 6.87
N ARG A 34 12.06 5.61 5.69
CA ARG A 34 10.82 6.06 5.04
C ARG A 34 9.84 4.91 4.86
N ALA A 35 8.56 5.23 4.87
CA ALA A 35 7.50 4.31 4.49
C ALA A 35 6.96 4.68 3.11
N LEU A 36 6.66 3.68 2.29
CA LEU A 36 5.84 3.83 1.10
C LEU A 36 4.38 3.89 1.52
N LEU A 37 3.66 4.95 1.16
CA LEU A 37 2.21 5.07 1.39
C LEU A 37 1.48 4.93 0.05
N LEU A 38 0.58 3.94 -0.04
CA LEU A 38 -0.30 3.72 -1.18
C LEU A 38 -1.75 3.78 -0.70
N VAL A 39 -2.58 4.63 -1.33
CA VAL A 39 -3.99 4.83 -0.99
C VAL A 39 -4.81 4.66 -2.25
N TRP A 40 -5.66 3.63 -2.28
CA TRP A 40 -6.44 3.21 -3.46
C TRP A 40 -5.65 3.34 -4.76
N PRO A 41 -4.51 2.64 -4.89
CA PRO A 41 -3.66 2.86 -6.03
C PRO A 41 -4.30 2.41 -7.36
N ASN A 42 -5.28 1.51 -7.40
CA ASN A 42 -5.88 1.15 -8.68
C ASN A 42 -6.80 2.27 -9.22
N GLN A 43 -6.55 2.71 -10.46
CA GLN A 43 -7.34 3.75 -11.15
C GLN A 43 -8.12 3.20 -12.35
N ASP A 44 -7.81 1.99 -12.83
CA ASP A 44 -8.50 1.38 -13.95
C ASP A 44 -8.41 -0.17 -13.88
N PRO A 45 -9.50 -0.87 -13.54
CA PRO A 45 -9.51 -2.33 -13.53
C PRO A 45 -9.24 -2.96 -14.90
N LEU A 46 -9.38 -2.22 -16.01
CA LEU A 46 -9.04 -2.71 -17.34
C LEU A 46 -7.52 -2.80 -17.58
N GLU A 47 -6.70 -2.08 -16.79
CA GLU A 47 -5.23 -2.18 -16.88
C GLU A 47 -4.69 -3.47 -16.25
N GLU A 48 -5.45 -4.12 -15.35
CA GLU A 48 -5.06 -5.44 -14.82
C GLU A 48 -5.16 -6.57 -15.84
N ASP A 49 -6.05 -6.43 -16.83
CA ASP A 49 -6.33 -7.47 -17.83
C ASP A 49 -5.29 -7.52 -18.96
N ASP A 50 -4.36 -6.55 -19.03
CA ASP A 50 -3.23 -6.58 -19.97
C ASP A 50 -2.04 -7.35 -19.35
N PRO A 51 -1.81 -8.63 -19.72
CA PRO A 51 -0.70 -9.40 -19.16
C PRO A 51 0.67 -8.90 -19.62
N THR A 52 0.72 -7.95 -20.56
CA THR A 52 1.97 -7.41 -21.10
C THR A 52 2.49 -6.21 -20.31
N LYS A 53 1.70 -5.71 -19.34
CA LYS A 53 2.06 -4.57 -18.51
C LYS A 53 1.94 -4.90 -17.04
N ASP A 54 2.86 -4.35 -16.26
CA ASP A 54 2.74 -4.37 -14.81
C ASP A 54 1.83 -3.21 -14.41
N PRO A 55 0.83 -3.43 -13.54
CA PRO A 55 0.08 -2.34 -12.94
C PRO A 55 1.03 -1.38 -12.21
N TRP A 56 0.76 -0.08 -12.27
CA TRP A 56 1.70 0.92 -11.73
C TRP A 56 2.00 0.73 -10.23
N ASP A 57 1.04 0.19 -9.47
CA ASP A 57 1.16 -0.06 -8.05
C ASP A 57 2.11 -1.23 -7.74
N LEU A 58 2.13 -2.23 -8.61
CA LEU A 58 3.11 -3.30 -8.63
C LEU A 58 4.50 -2.77 -8.96
N GLU A 59 4.64 -1.98 -10.03
CA GLU A 59 5.92 -1.36 -10.42
C GLU A 59 6.50 -0.51 -9.28
N CYS A 60 5.65 0.31 -8.66
CA CYS A 60 6.03 1.15 -7.52
C CYS A 60 6.54 0.33 -6.32
N LEU A 61 5.88 -0.78 -6.00
CA LEU A 61 6.31 -1.67 -4.92
C LEU A 61 7.63 -2.41 -5.27
N GLN A 62 7.79 -2.84 -6.51
CA GLN A 62 9.02 -3.49 -7.00
C GLN A 62 10.22 -2.54 -6.90
N ASP A 63 10.07 -1.30 -7.36
CA ASP A 63 11.11 -0.29 -7.31
C ASP A 63 11.46 0.11 -5.88
N TYR A 64 10.44 0.35 -5.04
CA TYR A 64 10.65 0.67 -3.62
C TYR A 64 11.37 -0.48 -2.89
N TYR A 65 10.99 -1.74 -3.14
CA TYR A 65 11.65 -2.91 -2.57
C TYR A 65 13.10 -3.04 -3.03
N SER A 66 13.34 -2.86 -4.34
CA SER A 66 14.67 -2.94 -4.95
C SER A 66 15.62 -1.86 -4.44
N ALA A 67 15.08 -0.67 -4.15
CA ALA A 67 15.81 0.44 -3.55
C ALA A 67 16.04 0.31 -2.03
N GLY A 68 15.69 -0.84 -1.42
CA GLY A 68 15.93 -1.10 0.01
C GLY A 68 14.83 -0.62 0.95
N GLY A 69 13.66 -0.27 0.42
CA GLY A 69 12.47 0.05 1.21
C GLY A 69 12.07 -1.07 2.18
N SER A 70 11.54 -0.70 3.34
CA SER A 70 11.30 -1.63 4.44
C SER A 70 9.90 -1.53 5.07
N VAL A 71 9.16 -0.44 4.81
CA VAL A 71 7.85 -0.20 5.41
C VAL A 71 6.86 0.21 4.33
N VAL A 72 5.72 -0.48 4.26
CA VAL A 72 4.61 -0.11 3.38
C VAL A 72 3.38 0.16 4.23
N ALA A 73 2.74 1.31 4.02
CA ALA A 73 1.42 1.64 4.49
C ALA A 73 0.47 1.55 3.30
N TYR A 74 -0.49 0.63 3.35
CA TYR A 74 -1.47 0.40 2.30
C TYR A 74 -2.87 0.72 2.82
N VAL A 75 -3.61 1.55 2.08
CA VAL A 75 -5.03 1.84 2.35
C VAL A 75 -5.84 1.37 1.16
N GLY A 76 -6.70 0.39 1.41
CA GLY A 76 -7.61 -0.16 0.41
C GLY A 76 -8.16 -1.52 0.84
N GLU A 77 -8.88 -2.15 -0.06
CA GLU A 77 -9.45 -3.47 0.13
C GLU A 77 -8.36 -4.55 0.00
N ARG A 78 -8.51 -5.63 0.77
CA ARG A 78 -7.60 -6.78 0.72
C ARG A 78 -8.29 -7.98 0.10
N THR A 79 -7.67 -8.58 -0.93
CA THR A 79 -8.24 -9.73 -1.65
C THR A 79 -8.62 -10.86 -0.69
N GLU A 80 -7.81 -11.14 0.33
CA GLU A 80 -8.12 -12.17 1.33
C GLU A 80 -9.35 -11.85 2.21
N CYS A 81 -9.67 -10.57 2.42
CA CYS A 81 -10.88 -10.15 3.15
C CYS A 81 -12.12 -10.21 2.26
N ILE A 82 -11.96 -9.89 0.97
CA ILE A 82 -13.04 -9.96 -0.01
C ILE A 82 -13.42 -11.43 -0.26
N ASP A 83 -12.43 -12.30 -0.50
CA ASP A 83 -12.63 -13.72 -0.80
C ASP A 83 -13.33 -14.48 0.34
N THR A 84 -13.27 -13.95 1.57
CA THR A 84 -13.90 -14.54 2.76
C THR A 84 -15.26 -13.93 3.09
N LEU A 85 -15.71 -12.90 2.38
CA LEU A 85 -16.98 -12.22 2.62
C LEU A 85 -18.12 -12.86 1.82
N PRO A 86 -19.15 -13.44 2.47
CA PRO A 86 -20.33 -13.95 1.78
C PRO A 86 -21.10 -12.79 1.12
N GLY A 87 -21.26 -12.84 -0.20
CA GLY A 87 -21.96 -11.79 -0.95
C GLY A 87 -21.17 -10.50 -1.09
N ALA A 88 -19.85 -10.61 -1.29
CA ALA A 88 -18.99 -9.48 -1.63
C ALA A 88 -19.63 -8.60 -2.72
N PRO A 89 -19.58 -7.25 -2.57
CA PRO A 89 -20.05 -6.33 -3.59
C PRO A 89 -19.41 -6.59 -4.96
N VAL A 90 -20.15 -6.34 -6.04
CA VAL A 90 -19.67 -6.56 -7.42
C VAL A 90 -18.48 -5.64 -7.75
N ASP A 91 -18.38 -4.51 -7.05
CA ASP A 91 -17.33 -3.49 -7.15
C ASP A 91 -16.20 -3.67 -6.12
N ALA A 92 -16.17 -4.80 -5.40
CA ALA A 92 -15.07 -5.11 -4.48
C ALA A 92 -13.79 -5.51 -5.22
N GLY A 93 -12.64 -5.20 -4.60
CA GLY A 93 -11.32 -5.49 -5.14
C GLY A 93 -10.84 -4.46 -6.16
N THR A 94 -11.40 -3.25 -6.12
CA THR A 94 -11.13 -2.21 -7.11
C THR A 94 -10.06 -1.23 -6.65
N THR A 95 -9.60 -1.30 -5.40
CA THR A 95 -8.68 -0.32 -4.83
C THR A 95 -7.20 -0.57 -5.12
N ALA A 96 -6.78 -1.79 -5.46
CA ALA A 96 -5.39 -2.12 -5.76
C ALA A 96 -5.31 -3.35 -6.66
N SER A 97 -4.24 -3.46 -7.45
CA SER A 97 -4.04 -4.63 -8.31
C SER A 97 -3.80 -5.90 -7.49
N LYS A 98 -4.35 -7.03 -7.95
CA LYS A 98 -4.12 -8.35 -7.37
C LYS A 98 -2.64 -8.71 -7.38
N ARG A 99 -1.93 -8.34 -8.44
CA ARG A 99 -0.48 -8.61 -8.57
C ARG A 99 0.33 -7.83 -7.52
N PHE A 100 -0.03 -6.58 -7.24
CA PHE A 100 0.54 -5.81 -6.13
C PHE A 100 0.34 -6.53 -4.79
N GLN A 101 -0.91 -6.95 -4.49
CA GLN A 101 -1.21 -7.62 -3.22
C GLN A 101 -0.43 -8.94 -3.06
N VAL A 102 -0.31 -9.73 -4.14
CA VAL A 102 0.51 -10.96 -4.15
C VAL A 102 1.97 -10.65 -3.81
N LEU A 103 2.58 -9.62 -4.42
CA LEU A 103 3.95 -9.24 -4.12
C LEU A 103 4.12 -8.73 -2.69
N LEU A 104 3.18 -7.92 -2.20
CA LEU A 104 3.17 -7.38 -0.84
C LEU A 104 3.18 -8.52 0.19
N HIS A 105 2.28 -9.49 0.06
CA HIS A 105 2.23 -10.69 0.90
C HIS A 105 3.50 -11.55 0.78
N ALA A 106 4.07 -11.66 -0.42
CA ALA A 106 5.27 -12.46 -0.63
C ALA A 106 6.51 -11.85 0.05
N LYS A 107 6.67 -10.52 0.03
CA LYS A 107 7.90 -9.83 0.46
C LYS A 107 7.81 -9.13 1.82
N TYR A 108 6.62 -8.94 2.37
CA TYR A 108 6.40 -8.22 3.61
C TYR A 108 5.50 -9.01 4.58
N ASN A 109 5.66 -8.74 5.87
CA ASN A 109 4.81 -9.22 6.95
C ASN A 109 3.85 -8.10 7.37
N LEU A 110 2.56 -8.41 7.47
CA LEU A 110 1.57 -7.51 8.07
C LEU A 110 1.88 -7.35 9.56
N VAL A 111 2.08 -6.11 10.02
CA VAL A 111 2.38 -5.82 11.43
C VAL A 111 1.27 -5.05 12.13
N GLN A 112 0.44 -4.34 11.39
CA GLN A 112 -0.68 -3.59 11.95
C GLN A 112 -1.80 -3.48 10.92
N GLN A 113 -3.04 -3.56 11.42
CA GLN A 113 -4.26 -3.36 10.65
C GLN A 113 -5.18 -2.45 11.45
N ILE A 114 -5.76 -1.45 10.79
CA ILE A 114 -6.65 -0.46 11.38
C ILE A 114 -7.87 -0.36 10.46
N SER A 115 -9.05 -0.69 10.99
CA SER A 115 -10.30 -0.52 10.26
C SER A 115 -10.58 0.97 10.01
N ILE A 116 -10.97 1.31 8.79
CA ILE A 116 -11.38 2.68 8.42
C ILE A 116 -12.86 2.65 8.02
N PRO A 117 -13.80 2.59 8.98
CA PRO A 117 -15.22 2.33 8.71
C PRO A 117 -15.95 3.46 7.94
N ASN A 118 -15.30 4.61 7.73
CA ASN A 118 -15.90 5.78 7.09
C ASN A 118 -15.36 6.05 5.67
N MET A 119 -14.62 5.12 5.07
CA MET A 119 -14.18 5.23 3.67
C MET A 119 -15.31 4.80 2.73
N LEU A 120 -15.24 5.23 1.46
CA LEU A 120 -16.31 4.99 0.46
C LEU A 120 -16.60 3.50 0.28
N PHE A 121 -15.56 2.65 0.33
CA PHE A 121 -15.70 1.20 0.29
C PHE A 121 -15.60 0.66 1.72
N ALA A 122 -16.70 0.08 2.22
CA ALA A 122 -16.81 -0.38 3.62
C ALA A 122 -15.88 -1.55 3.99
N LEU A 123 -15.02 -1.99 3.06
CA LEU A 123 -14.04 -3.07 3.21
C LEU A 123 -12.60 -2.56 3.34
N ASP A 124 -12.39 -1.25 3.30
CA ASP A 124 -11.05 -0.67 3.41
C ASP A 124 -10.47 -0.78 4.82
N ASP A 125 -9.18 -1.14 4.88
CA ASP A 125 -8.36 -0.97 6.05
C ASP A 125 -7.05 -0.23 5.74
N LEU A 126 -6.48 0.39 6.77
CA LEU A 126 -5.09 0.82 6.74
C LEU A 126 -4.25 -0.32 7.30
N THR A 127 -3.34 -0.82 6.49
CA THR A 127 -2.39 -1.85 6.88
C THR A 127 -0.96 -1.34 6.83
N ILE A 128 -0.16 -1.76 7.81
CA ILE A 128 1.28 -1.50 7.87
C ILE A 128 2.00 -2.83 7.70
N TRP A 129 2.95 -2.84 6.78
CA TRP A 129 3.72 -3.99 6.37
C TRP A 129 5.20 -3.71 6.56
N ARG A 130 5.93 -4.72 7.05
CA ARG A 130 7.39 -4.67 7.24
C ARG A 130 8.07 -5.72 6.38
N ARG A 131 9.14 -5.34 5.70
CA ARG A 131 9.91 -6.25 4.83
C ARG A 131 10.35 -7.49 5.62
N LYS A 132 10.28 -8.65 4.97
CA LYS A 132 10.77 -9.93 5.48
C LYS A 132 12.29 -9.99 5.53
#